data_AF-A0A9E3EG63-F1
#
_entry.id   AF-A0A9E3EG63-F1
#
_cell.length_a   1.000
_cell.length_b   1.000
_cell.length_c   1.000
_cell.angle_alpha   90.00
_cell.angle_beta   90.00
_cell.angle_gamma   90.00
#
_symmetry.space_group_name_H-M   'P 1'
#
loop_
_entity.id
_entity.type
_entity.pdbx_description
1 polymer ?
#
loop_
_entity_poly.entity_id
_entity_poly.type
_entity_poly.pdbx_seq_one_letter_code
_entity_poly.pdbx_strand_id
1 'polypeptide(L)'
;MVKRRRHSAPEIIAKLRQADEMAAEGKIQSDIARTLGVSVMTYHRWRNGRPALEGAKAEKRGAKDPVIKAENAARLDELQLENSRLRRLVTDLLLEKVRLEETLKTASPVA
;
A
#
# COMPACT_ATOMS: atom_id res chain seq x y z
N MET A 1 -38.31 2.02 -16.41
CA MET A 1 -36.86 2.33 -16.48
C MET A 1 -36.43 2.94 -15.15
N VAL A 2 -35.63 2.23 -14.33
CA VAL A 2 -35.20 2.74 -13.02
C VAL A 2 -34.32 3.95 -13.24
N LYS A 3 -34.76 5.14 -12.78
CA LYS A 3 -33.95 6.37 -12.81
C LYS A 3 -32.66 6.10 -12.03
N ARG A 4 -31.52 6.03 -12.74
CA ARG A 4 -30.20 5.99 -12.10
C ARG A 4 -30.05 7.27 -11.28
N ARG A 5 -30.14 7.16 -9.95
CA ARG A 5 -29.81 8.28 -9.05
C ARG A 5 -28.34 8.58 -9.23
N ARG A 6 -28.03 9.69 -9.89
CA ARG A 6 -26.66 10.19 -10.01
C ARG A 6 -26.34 10.91 -8.70
N HIS A 7 -25.37 10.39 -7.96
CA HIS A 7 -24.86 11.10 -6.79
C HIS A 7 -24.16 12.37 -7.26
N SER A 8 -24.50 13.50 -6.65
CA SER A 8 -23.82 14.77 -6.94
C SER A 8 -22.42 14.75 -6.33
N ALA A 9 -21.48 15.50 -6.90
CA ALA A 9 -20.12 15.63 -6.35
C ALA A 9 -20.10 15.93 -4.83
N PRO A 10 -20.89 16.87 -4.27
CA PRO A 10 -20.91 17.10 -2.83
C PRO A 10 -21.47 15.93 -2.03
N GLU A 11 -22.47 15.21 -2.56
CA GLU A 11 -23.03 14.02 -1.91
C GLU A 11 -22.00 12.88 -1.85
N ILE A 12 -21.22 12.69 -2.91
CA ILE A 12 -20.13 11.72 -2.96
C ILE A 12 -19.07 12.06 -1.90
N ILE A 13 -18.69 13.33 -1.77
CA ILE A 13 -17.69 13.78 -0.81
C ILE A 13 -18.16 13.56 0.63
N ALA A 14 -19.42 13.88 0.94
CA ALA A 14 -19.99 13.65 2.26
C ALA A 14 -19.95 12.15 2.63
N LYS A 15 -20.35 11.28 1.68
CA LYS A 15 -20.30 9.82 1.85
C LYS A 15 -18.87 9.30 2.00
N LEU A 16 -17.90 9.85 1.26
CA LEU A 16 -16.49 9.48 1.41
C LEU A 16 -15.90 9.91 2.76
N ARG A 17 -16.34 11.02 3.36
CA ARG A 17 -15.91 11.40 4.73
C ARG A 17 -16.43 10.44 5.78
N GLN A 18 -17.70 10.06 5.69
CA GLN A 18 -18.29 9.03 6.55
C GLN A 18 -17.58 7.68 6.36
N ALA A 19 -17.18 7.36 5.13
CA ALA A 19 -16.38 6.17 4.84
C ALA A 19 -14.99 6.20 5.49
N ASP A 20 -14.32 7.36 5.48
CA ASP A 20 -13.00 7.55 6.10
C ASP A 20 -13.08 7.34 7.63
N GLU A 21 -14.17 7.77 8.28
CA GLU A 21 -14.42 7.54 9.70
C GLU A 21 -14.62 6.05 10.00
N MET A 22 -15.46 5.36 9.22
CA MET A 22 -15.68 3.92 9.37
C MET A 22 -14.42 3.10 9.09
N ALA A 23 -13.57 3.55 8.15
CA ALA A 23 -12.29 2.92 7.88
C ALA A 23 -11.31 3.11 9.04
N ALA A 24 -11.32 4.28 9.71
CA ALA A 24 -10.52 4.52 10.91
C ALA A 24 -10.95 3.67 12.10
N GLU A 25 -12.25 3.33 12.19
CA GLU A 25 -12.79 2.34 13.12
C GLU A 25 -12.43 0.88 12.75
N GLY A 26 -11.77 0.65 11.62
CA GLY A 26 -11.33 -0.68 11.16
C GLY A 26 -12.37 -1.47 10.37
N LYS A 27 -13.47 -0.85 9.92
CA LYS A 27 -14.50 -1.55 9.12
C LYS A 27 -14.00 -1.89 7.73
N ILE A 28 -14.40 -3.05 7.22
CA ILE A 28 -14.03 -3.52 5.88
C ILE A 28 -14.86 -2.82 4.79
N GLN A 29 -14.29 -2.74 3.58
CA GLN A 29 -14.87 -1.96 2.47
C GLN A 29 -16.28 -2.43 2.06
N SER A 30 -16.60 -3.72 2.22
CA SER A 30 -17.93 -4.27 1.95
C SER A 30 -19.01 -3.69 2.87
N ASP A 31 -18.66 -3.51 4.15
CA ASP A 31 -19.59 -3.04 5.18
C ASP A 31 -19.78 -1.53 5.05
N ILE A 32 -18.69 -0.81 4.73
CA ILE A 32 -18.74 0.60 4.39
C ILE A 32 -19.64 0.82 3.17
N ALA A 33 -19.44 0.08 2.07
CA ALA A 33 -20.25 0.21 0.87
C ALA A 33 -21.74 -0.08 1.14
N ARG A 34 -22.03 -1.13 1.93
CA ARG A 34 -23.40 -1.47 2.37
C ARG A 34 -24.02 -0.33 3.17
N THR A 35 -23.29 0.25 4.11
CA THR A 35 -23.78 1.33 4.97
C THR A 35 -24.02 2.63 4.20
N LEU A 36 -23.18 2.91 3.19
CA LEU A 36 -23.34 4.06 2.30
C LEU A 36 -24.42 3.87 1.22
N GLY A 37 -25.00 2.67 1.13
CA GLY A 37 -26.02 2.32 0.14
C GLY A 37 -25.49 2.30 -1.29
N VAL A 38 -24.21 1.95 -1.49
CA VAL A 38 -23.55 1.92 -2.79
C VAL A 38 -22.87 0.58 -3.04
N SER A 39 -22.60 0.26 -4.31
CA SER A 39 -21.80 -0.93 -4.62
C SER A 39 -20.34 -0.72 -4.20
N VAL A 40 -19.64 -1.81 -3.86
CA VAL A 40 -18.20 -1.79 -3.56
C VAL A 40 -17.40 -1.17 -4.70
N MET A 41 -17.77 -1.49 -5.95
CA MET A 41 -17.13 -0.92 -7.14
C MET A 41 -17.33 0.60 -7.25
N THR A 42 -18.52 1.09 -6.92
CA THR A 42 -18.84 2.53 -6.90
C THR A 42 -18.02 3.24 -5.82
N TYR A 43 -17.97 2.67 -4.61
CA TYR A 43 -17.15 3.19 -3.51
C TYR A 43 -15.66 3.24 -3.89
N HIS A 44 -15.14 2.18 -4.52
CA HIS A 44 -13.75 2.11 -4.96
C HIS A 44 -13.42 3.18 -6.03
N ARG A 45 -14.34 3.40 -6.99
CA ARG A 45 -14.21 4.46 -8.00
C ARG A 45 -14.21 5.85 -7.36
N TRP A 46 -15.09 6.10 -6.40
CA TRP A 46 -15.16 7.38 -5.70
C TRP A 46 -13.92 7.67 -4.87
N ARG A 47 -13.38 6.67 -4.18
CA ARG A 47 -12.13 6.81 -3.41
C ARG A 47 -10.95 7.19 -4.30
N ASN A 48 -10.82 6.54 -5.46
CA ASN A 48 -9.76 6.82 -6.42
C ASN A 48 -9.96 8.16 -7.16
N GLY A 49 -11.21 8.56 -7.41
CA GLY A 49 -11.57 9.82 -8.07
C GLY A 49 -11.71 11.02 -7.12
N ARG A 50 -11.61 10.82 -5.81
CA ARG A 50 -11.82 11.87 -4.78
C ARG A 50 -10.96 13.13 -5.00
N PRO A 51 -9.66 13.06 -5.36
CA PRO A 51 -8.84 14.25 -5.60
C PRO A 51 -9.38 15.14 -6.74
N ALA A 52 -9.97 14.52 -7.77
CA ALA A 52 -10.59 15.23 -8.89
C ALA A 52 -11.96 15.82 -8.51
N LEU A 53 -12.67 15.24 -7.53
CA LEU A 53 -13.98 15.72 -7.06
C LEU A 53 -13.87 16.84 -6.01
N GLU A 54 -12.85 16.80 -5.14
CA GLU A 54 -12.65 17.80 -4.07
C GLU A 54 -11.83 19.02 -4.52
N GLY A 55 -11.38 19.09 -5.78
CA GLY A 55 -10.69 20.25 -6.36
C GLY A 55 -9.57 20.79 -5.48
N ALA A 56 -8.36 20.22 -5.58
CA ALA A 56 -7.14 20.68 -4.91
C ALA A 56 -7.18 20.80 -3.35
N LYS A 57 -8.30 20.53 -2.67
CA LYS A 57 -8.44 20.59 -1.20
C LYS A 57 -8.63 19.22 -0.53
N ALA A 58 -8.43 18.13 -1.30
CA ALA A 58 -8.52 16.76 -0.82
C ALA A 58 -7.25 16.26 -0.15
N GLU A 59 -6.24 17.09 0.13
CA GLU A 59 -4.93 16.62 0.60
C GLU A 59 -4.83 16.47 2.12
N LYS A 60 -5.93 16.54 2.89
CA LYS A 60 -5.93 16.13 4.31
C LYS A 60 -6.91 14.98 4.61
N ARG A 61 -6.52 14.06 5.50
CA ARG A 61 -7.22 12.83 5.97
C ARG A 61 -6.94 11.54 5.19
N GLY A 62 -5.96 10.79 5.70
CA GLY A 62 -5.71 9.37 5.40
C GLY A 62 -4.23 9.00 5.24
N ALA A 63 -3.50 9.74 4.41
CA ALA A 63 -2.07 9.56 4.12
C ALA A 63 -1.55 10.86 3.46
N LYS A 64 -1.69 11.94 4.22
CA LYS A 64 -2.01 13.27 3.68
C LYS A 64 -1.37 14.39 4.50
N ASP A 65 -0.17 14.11 4.98
CA ASP A 65 0.84 15.14 5.22
C ASP A 65 1.89 14.95 4.14
N PRO A 66 2.21 15.96 3.31
CA PRO A 66 3.26 15.83 2.29
C PRO A 66 4.60 15.45 2.92
N VAL A 67 4.83 15.85 4.18
CA VAL A 67 5.97 15.46 5.01
C VAL A 67 5.96 13.95 5.27
N ILE A 68 4.85 13.36 5.73
CA ILE A 68 4.75 11.91 5.97
C ILE A 68 4.84 11.11 4.66
N LYS A 69 4.36 11.64 3.53
CA LYS A 69 4.58 11.02 2.21
C LYS A 69 6.05 11.02 1.80
N ALA A 70 6.73 12.16 1.95
CA ALA A 70 8.14 12.29 1.62
C ALA A 70 9.02 11.44 2.56
N GLU A 71 8.73 11.44 3.86
CA GLU A 71 9.40 10.59 4.86
C GLU A 71 9.18 9.10 4.59
N ASN A 72 7.94 8.70 4.25
CA ASN A 72 7.67 7.31 3.88
C ASN A 72 8.33 6.91 2.56
N ALA A 73 8.41 7.82 1.58
CA ALA A 73 9.12 7.57 0.33
C ALA A 73 10.63 7.45 0.56
N ALA A 74 11.23 8.37 1.33
CA ALA A 74 12.64 8.30 1.69
C ALA A 74 12.98 7.04 2.49
N ARG A 75 12.13 6.67 3.46
CA ARG A 75 12.27 5.44 4.23
C ARG A 75 12.10 4.19 3.36
N LEU A 76 11.22 4.23 2.36
CA LEU A 76 11.05 3.15 1.41
C LEU A 76 12.29 2.99 0.53
N ASP A 77 12.85 4.08 0.02
CA ASP A 77 14.07 4.08 -0.79
C ASP A 77 15.27 3.59 0.02
N GLU A 78 15.39 4.02 1.28
CA GLU A 78 16.43 3.54 2.21
C GLU A 78 16.30 2.05 2.47
N LEU A 79 15.09 1.56 2.77
CA LEU A 79 14.82 0.13 2.96
C LEU A 79 15.09 -0.67 1.69
N GLN A 80 14.78 -0.15 0.51
CA GLN A 80 15.08 -0.80 -0.77
C GLN A 80 16.59 -0.88 -1.04
N LEU A 81 17.33 0.18 -0.72
CA LEU A 81 18.78 0.20 -0.83
C LEU A 81 19.43 -0.80 0.13
N GLU A 82 18.98 -0.81 1.38
CA GLU A 82 19.43 -1.76 2.40
C GLU A 82 19.10 -3.19 1.98
N ASN A 83 17.88 -3.46 1.51
CA ASN A 83 17.49 -4.77 1.01
C ASN A 83 18.39 -5.22 -0.16
N SER A 84 18.75 -4.31 -1.06
CA SER A 84 19.64 -4.58 -2.19
C SER A 84 21.08 -4.87 -1.75
N ARG A 85 21.56 -4.23 -0.68
CA ARG A 85 22.88 -4.50 -0.08
C ARG A 85 22.88 -5.85 0.65
N LEU A 86 21.86 -6.11 1.46
CA LEU A 86 21.68 -7.37 2.17
C LEU A 86 21.61 -8.54 1.19
N ARG A 87 20.86 -8.43 0.09
CA ARG A 87 20.81 -9.46 -0.95
C ARG A 87 22.18 -9.77 -1.56
N ARG A 88 22.99 -8.74 -1.83
CA ARG A 88 24.36 -8.93 -2.32
C ARG A 88 25.22 -9.65 -1.29
N LEU A 89 25.26 -9.15 -0.05
CA LEU A 89 26.03 -9.76 1.02
C LEU A 89 25.62 -11.22 1.28
N VAL A 90 24.32 -11.51 1.28
CA VAL A 90 23.80 -12.88 1.41
C VAL A 90 24.27 -13.74 0.25
N THR A 91 24.26 -13.23 -0.98
CA THR A 91 24.75 -13.97 -2.15
C THR A 91 26.25 -14.27 -2.02
N ASP A 92 27.06 -13.28 -1.64
CA ASP A 92 28.50 -13.44 -1.47
C ASP A 92 28.83 -14.46 -0.36
N LEU A 93 28.13 -14.37 0.78
CA LEU A 93 28.27 -15.33 1.89
C LEU A 93 27.83 -16.74 1.50
N LEU A 94 26.76 -16.88 0.71
CA LEU A 94 26.33 -18.19 0.21
C LEU A 94 27.37 -18.78 -0.76
N LEU A 95 27.97 -17.97 -1.63
CA LEU A 95 29.03 -18.41 -2.53
C LEU A 95 30.28 -18.83 -1.75
N GLU A 96 30.67 -18.07 -0.73
CA GLU A 96 31.79 -18.43 0.15
C GLU A 96 31.51 -19.72 0.92
N LYS A 97 30.30 -19.87 1.48
CA LYS A 97 29.88 -21.10 2.14
C LYS A 97 29.99 -22.30 1.21
N VAL A 98 29.49 -22.19 -0.03
CA VAL A 98 29.59 -23.28 -1.02
C VAL A 98 31.04 -23.64 -1.29
N ARG A 99 31.91 -22.64 -1.48
CA ARG A 99 33.35 -22.88 -1.68
C ARG A 99 33.99 -23.58 -0.49
N LEU A 100 33.66 -23.18 0.74
CA LEU A 100 34.17 -23.81 1.96
C LEU A 100 33.66 -25.25 2.12
N GLU A 101 32.40 -25.52 1.79
CA GLU A 101 31.87 -26.88 1.80
C GLU A 101 32.52 -27.75 0.72
N GLU A 102 32.84 -27.20 -0.44
CA GLU A 102 33.58 -27.88 -1.50
C GLU A 102 35.04 -28.15 -1.11
N THR A 103 35.73 -27.20 -0.48
CA THR A 103 37.10 -27.42 0.02
C THR A 103 37.13 -28.45 1.15
N LEU A 104 36.15 -28.45 2.05
CA LEU A 104 36.04 -29.48 3.10
C LEU A 104 35.75 -30.87 2.51
N LYS A 105 34.88 -30.96 1.50
CA LYS A 105 34.64 -32.23 0.79
C LYS A 105 35.88 -32.72 0.04
N THR A 106 36.60 -31.82 -0.62
CA THR A 106 37.82 -32.16 -1.38
C THR A 106 39.06 -32.32 -0.51
N ALA A 107 39.05 -31.83 0.73
CA ALA A 107 40.03 -32.13 1.78
C ALA A 107 39.69 -33.42 2.58
N SER A 108 38.53 -34.02 2.33
CA SER A 108 38.13 -35.33 2.85
C SER A 108 38.23 -36.48 1.81
N PRO A 109 39.34 -36.67 1.08
CA PRO A 109 39.71 -37.97 0.57
C PRO A 109 40.75 -38.58 1.52
N VAL A 110 40.62 -39.88 1.76
CA VAL A 110 41.46 -40.74 2.62
C VAL A 110 40.97 -40.86 4.07
N ALA A 111 39.89 -41.64 4.22
CA ALA A 111 39.88 -42.81 5.10
C ALA A 111 39.42 -44.02 4.29
#